data_AF-A0A4Q1ANI0-F1
#
_entry.id   AF-A0A4Q1ANI0-F1
#
_cell.length_a   1.000
_cell.length_b   1.000
_cell.length_c   1.000
_cell.angle_alpha   90.00
_cell.angle_beta   90.00
_cell.angle_gamma   90.00
#
_symmetry.space_group_name_H-M   'P 1'
#
loop_
_entity.id
_entity.type
_entity.pdbx_description
1 polymer ?
#
loop_
_entity_poly.entity_id
_entity_poly.type
_entity_poly.pdbx_seq_one_letter_code
_entity_poly.pdbx_strand_id
1 'polypeptide(L)'
;MSEKTNEFLQRADEHIEVANKQLERGLTLGEVSASLMYGSARFTTYMTCTSFDNAEEMLAEKEKIMEYFVNEYKLALEEHLNNFAVTHDFSQNPQ
;
A
#
# COMPACT_ATOMS: atom_id res chain seq x y z
N MET A 1 2.42 -10.78 -19.21
CA MET A 1 1.84 -10.78 -17.84
C MET A 1 0.96 -12.00 -17.71
N SER A 2 1.09 -12.77 -16.63
CA SER A 2 0.23 -13.95 -16.41
C SER A 2 -1.18 -13.53 -15.98
N GLU A 3 -2.20 -14.37 -16.16
CA GLU A 3 -3.58 -14.09 -15.70
C GLU A 3 -3.63 -13.78 -14.19
N LYS A 4 -2.87 -14.52 -13.37
CA LYS A 4 -2.77 -14.27 -11.92
C LYS A 4 -2.18 -12.91 -11.58
N THR A 5 -1.25 -12.43 -12.41
CA THR A 5 -0.69 -11.07 -12.26
C THR A 5 -1.75 -10.01 -12.57
N ASN A 6 -2.62 -10.27 -13.55
CA ASN A 6 -3.70 -9.35 -13.91
C ASN A 6 -4.75 -9.23 -12.80
N GLU A 7 -5.19 -10.37 -12.25
CA GLU A 7 -6.14 -10.36 -11.11
C GLU A 7 -5.57 -9.68 -9.86
N PHE A 8 -4.26 -9.83 -9.60
CA PHE A 8 -3.60 -9.13 -8.51
C PHE A 8 -3.66 -7.61 -8.71
N LEU A 9 -3.27 -7.12 -9.90
CA LEU A 9 -3.29 -5.70 -10.22
C LEU A 9 -4.71 -5.14 -10.16
N GLN A 10 -5.71 -5.88 -10.65
CA GLN A 10 -7.11 -5.48 -10.57
C GLN A 10 -7.55 -5.23 -9.11
N ARG A 11 -7.21 -6.12 -8.18
CA ARG A 11 -7.53 -5.91 -6.74
C ARG A 11 -6.76 -4.73 -6.15
N ALA A 12 -5.53 -4.48 -6.59
CA ALA A 12 -4.79 -3.30 -6.15
C ALA A 12 -5.45 -2.00 -6.65
N ASP A 13 -5.91 -1.98 -7.91
CA ASP A 13 -6.61 -0.86 -8.51
C ASP A 13 -7.95 -0.56 -7.83
N GLU A 14 -8.66 -1.58 -7.35
CA GLU A 14 -9.90 -1.41 -6.57
C GLU A 14 -9.66 -0.55 -5.30
N HIS A 15 -8.49 -0.67 -4.65
CA HIS A 15 -8.13 0.19 -3.52
C HIS A 15 -7.86 1.64 -3.95
N ILE A 16 -7.24 1.83 -5.12
CA ILE A 16 -7.02 3.16 -5.71
C ILE A 16 -8.36 3.81 -6.07
N GLU A 17 -9.32 3.05 -6.61
CA GLU A 17 -10.65 3.54 -6.92
C GLU A 17 -11.37 4.07 -5.67
N VAL A 18 -11.25 3.35 -4.54
CA VAL A 18 -11.80 3.81 -3.26
C VAL A 18 -11.13 5.11 -2.80
N ALA A 19 -9.80 5.20 -2.89
CA ALA A 19 -9.06 6.43 -2.55
C ALA A 19 -9.50 7.61 -3.43
N ASN A 20 -9.65 7.40 -4.74
CA ASN A 20 -10.11 8.42 -5.67
C ASN A 20 -11.52 8.92 -5.33
N LYS A 21 -12.46 8.02 -5.00
CA LYS A 21 -13.80 8.40 -4.53
C LYS A 21 -13.77 9.23 -3.25
N GLN A 22 -12.79 9.02 -2.38
CA GLN A 22 -12.66 9.81 -1.15
C GLN A 22 -12.23 11.25 -1.43
N LEU A 23 -11.49 11.52 -2.52
CA LEU A 23 -11.13 12.89 -2.93
C LEU A 23 -12.36 13.72 -3.30
N GLU A 24 -13.43 13.10 -3.80
CA GLU A 24 -14.70 13.77 -4.10
C GLU A 24 -15.35 14.39 -2.85
N ARG A 25 -14.90 14.01 -1.66
CA ARG A 25 -15.37 14.56 -0.36
C ARG A 25 -14.71 15.89 0.01
N GLY A 26 -13.90 16.47 -0.87
CA GLY A 26 -13.16 17.72 -0.63
C GLY A 26 -11.91 17.55 0.23
N LEU A 27 -11.41 16.31 0.36
CA LEU A 27 -10.17 15.99 1.07
C LEU A 27 -8.96 16.23 0.16
N THR A 28 -7.82 16.53 0.76
CA THR A 28 -6.55 16.64 0.04
C THR A 28 -5.98 15.26 -0.33
N LEU A 29 -5.12 15.23 -1.35
CA LEU A 29 -4.35 14.03 -1.70
C LEU A 29 -3.55 13.48 -0.51
N GLY A 30 -2.99 14.36 0.32
CA GLY A 30 -2.24 13.97 1.52
C GLY A 30 -3.10 13.27 2.56
N GLU A 31 -4.32 13.75 2.83
CA GLU A 31 -5.25 13.13 3.77
C GLU A 31 -5.70 11.75 3.30
N VAL A 32 -6.09 11.64 2.02
CA VAL A 32 -6.51 10.37 1.44
C VAL A 32 -5.34 9.37 1.43
N SER A 33 -4.15 9.79 1.01
CA SER A 33 -2.94 8.95 1.03
C SER A 33 -2.61 8.45 2.44
N ALA A 34 -2.64 9.33 3.44
CA ALA A 34 -2.40 8.95 4.83
C ALA A 34 -3.43 7.92 5.34
N SER A 35 -4.71 8.11 5.00
CA SER A 35 -5.77 7.17 5.40
C SER A 35 -5.67 5.82 4.69
N LEU A 36 -5.25 5.80 3.42
CA LEU A 36 -5.01 4.57 2.65
C LEU A 36 -3.85 3.78 3.26
N MET A 37 -2.73 4.45 3.56
CA MET A 37 -1.57 3.81 4.20
C MET A 37 -1.92 3.27 5.59
N TYR A 38 -2.68 4.03 6.39
CA TYR A 38 -3.15 3.57 7.70
C TYR A 38 -4.12 2.38 7.60
N GLY A 39 -5.02 2.39 6.61
CA GLY A 39 -5.91 1.27 6.32
C GLY A 39 -5.15 -0.01 5.95
N SER A 40 -4.14 0.11 5.09
CA SER A 40 -3.24 -1.00 4.73
C SER A 40 -2.54 -1.57 5.97
N ALA A 41 -1.95 -0.71 6.81
CA ALA A 41 -1.30 -1.14 8.05
C ALA A 41 -2.24 -1.91 9.00
N ARG A 42 -3.50 -1.47 9.13
CA ARG A 42 -4.51 -2.17 9.96
C ARG A 42 -4.85 -3.54 9.37
N PHE A 43 -5.00 -3.63 8.04
CA PHE A 43 -5.31 -4.88 7.36
C PHE A 43 -4.17 -5.90 7.50
N THR A 44 -2.93 -5.50 7.25
CA THR A 44 -1.76 -6.37 7.38
C THR A 44 -1.52 -6.79 8.83
N THR A 45 -1.71 -5.88 9.79
CA THR A 45 -1.64 -6.21 11.22
C THR A 45 -2.67 -7.29 11.58
N TYR A 46 -3.92 -7.17 11.13
CA TYR A 46 -4.92 -8.21 11.39
C TYR A 46 -4.52 -9.56 10.77
N MET A 47 -4.08 -9.56 9.51
CA MET A 47 -3.67 -10.79 8.81
C MET A 47 -2.53 -11.50 9.53
N THR A 48 -1.51 -10.77 9.99
CA THR A 48 -0.34 -11.37 10.63
C THR A 48 -0.54 -11.68 12.10
N CYS A 49 -1.26 -10.85 12.84
CA CYS A 49 -1.40 -11.05 14.29
C CYS A 49 -2.44 -12.13 14.65
N THR A 50 -3.36 -12.45 13.75
CA THR A 50 -4.40 -13.49 13.99
C THR A 50 -3.85 -14.91 14.00
N SER A 51 -2.58 -15.12 13.62
CA SER A 51 -1.93 -16.44 13.67
C SER A 51 -1.23 -16.75 15.01
N PHE A 52 -1.20 -15.81 15.96
CA PHE A 52 -0.56 -16.02 17.26
C PHE A 52 -1.58 -16.47 18.32
N ASP A 53 -1.13 -17.34 19.23
CA ASP A 53 -1.97 -17.86 20.31
C ASP A 53 -2.15 -16.84 21.45
N ASN A 54 -1.18 -15.94 21.64
CA ASN A 54 -1.22 -14.93 22.68
C ASN A 54 -0.42 -13.66 22.32
N ALA A 55 -0.64 -12.60 23.10
CA ALA A 55 -0.03 -11.30 22.88
C ALA A 55 1.47 -11.26 23.13
N GLU A 56 2.01 -12.11 24.03
CA GLU A 56 3.44 -12.13 24.34
C GLU A 56 4.25 -12.64 23.14
N GLU A 57 3.83 -13.76 22.54
CA GLU A 57 4.43 -14.30 21.31
C GLU A 57 4.34 -13.33 20.14
N MET A 58 3.17 -12.71 19.94
CA MET A 58 2.98 -11.69 18.89
C MET A 58 3.95 -10.51 19.08
N LEU A 59 4.08 -10.00 20.31
CA LEU A 59 4.94 -8.86 20.59
C LEU A 59 6.43 -9.22 20.49
N ALA A 60 6.83 -10.46 20.76
CA ALA A 60 8.19 -10.94 20.56
C ALA A 60 8.60 -10.91 19.07
N GLU A 61 7.66 -11.08 18.15
CA GLU A 61 7.91 -11.06 16.70
C GLU A 61 7.64 -9.68 16.05
N LYS A 62 7.22 -8.67 16.83
CA LYS A 62 6.80 -7.34 16.34
C LYS A 62 7.78 -6.72 15.34
N GLU A 63 9.07 -6.65 15.69
CA GLU A 63 10.06 -5.97 14.85
C GLU A 63 10.24 -6.69 13.51
N LYS A 64 10.21 -8.03 13.50
CA LYS A 64 10.29 -8.83 12.26
C LYS A 64 9.07 -8.62 11.37
N ILE A 65 7.88 -8.55 11.97
CA ILE A 65 6.63 -8.27 11.24
C ILE A 65 6.70 -6.88 10.59
N MET A 66 7.14 -5.88 11.36
CA MET A 66 7.30 -4.51 10.86
C MET A 66 8.32 -4.44 9.72
N GLU A 67 9.50 -5.05 9.91
CA GLU A 67 10.56 -5.08 8.90
C GLU A 67 10.08 -5.73 7.60
N TYR A 68 9.37 -6.86 7.68
CA TYR A 68 8.82 -7.52 6.51
C TYR A 68 7.91 -6.59 5.69
N PHE A 69 6.88 -6.00 6.29
CA PHE A 69 5.94 -5.16 5.56
C PHE A 69 6.55 -3.85 5.05
N VAL A 70 7.46 -3.24 5.82
CA VAL A 70 8.17 -2.03 5.37
C VAL A 70 9.05 -2.33 4.16
N ASN A 71 9.74 -3.48 4.16
CA ASN A 71 10.58 -3.89 3.04
C ASN A 71 9.74 -4.21 1.79
N GLU A 72 8.63 -4.94 1.92
CA GLU A 72 7.73 -5.21 0.78
C GLU A 72 7.17 -3.91 0.18
N TYR A 73 6.72 -2.96 1.03
CA TYR A 73 6.26 -1.66 0.57
C TYR A 73 7.37 -0.87 -0.13
N LYS A 74 8.59 -0.89 0.42
CA LYS A 74 9.75 -0.21 -0.17
C LYS A 74 10.05 -0.75 -1.57
N LEU A 75 10.06 -2.08 -1.74
CA LEU A 75 10.32 -2.70 -3.05
C LEU A 75 9.28 -2.29 -4.09
N ALA A 76 7.98 -2.37 -3.75
CA ALA A 76 6.91 -1.97 -4.64
C ALA A 76 6.99 -0.47 -4.99
N LEU A 77 7.25 0.39 -4.00
CA LEU A 77 7.39 1.82 -4.21
C LEU A 77 8.59 2.13 -5.12
N GLU A 78 9.73 1.50 -4.89
CA GLU A 78 10.93 1.67 -5.70
C GLU A 78 10.70 1.24 -7.16
N GLU A 79 10.02 0.10 -7.38
CA GLU A 79 9.63 -0.34 -8.72
C GLU A 79 8.77 0.71 -9.43
N HIS A 80 7.72 1.20 -8.77
CA HIS A 80 6.82 2.19 -9.36
C HIS A 80 7.50 3.55 -9.59
N LEU A 81 8.35 4.02 -8.69
CA LEU A 81 9.12 5.25 -8.86
C LEU A 81 10.08 5.15 -10.06
N ASN A 82 10.81 4.04 -10.16
CA ASN A 82 11.74 3.81 -11.27
C ASN A 82 11.00 3.71 -12.61
N ASN A 83 9.85 3.04 -12.63
CA ASN A 83 9.01 2.96 -13.84
C ASN A 83 8.47 4.35 -14.22
N PHE A 84 7.93 5.10 -13.27
CA PHE A 84 7.36 6.42 -13.51
C PHE A 84 8.42 7.40 -14.03
N ALA A 85 9.65 7.34 -13.50
CA ALA A 85 10.75 8.19 -13.93
C ALA A 85 11.11 8.06 -15.42
N VAL A 86 10.78 6.94 -16.06
CA VAL A 86 11.09 6.69 -17.47
C VAL A 86 9.85 6.70 -18.38
N THR A 87 8.64 6.53 -17.83
CA THR A 87 7.39 6.48 -18.61
C THR A 87 6.60 7.78 -18.59
N HIS A 88 6.75 8.61 -17.56
CA HIS A 88 6.01 9.86 -17.41
C HIS A 88 6.71 11.04 -18.07
N ASP A 89 5.95 11.83 -18.84
CA ASP A 89 6.41 13.11 -19.35
C ASP A 89 6.23 14.20 -18.28
N PHE A 90 7.30 14.51 -17.57
CA PHE A 90 7.31 15.53 -16.50
C PHE A 90 6.95 16.93 -16.99
N SER A 91 7.01 17.22 -18.29
CA SER A 91 6.55 18.52 -18.83
C SER A 91 5.03 18.71 -18.72
N GLN A 92 4.28 17.62 -18.52
CA GLN A 92 2.83 17.63 -18.31
C GLN A 92 2.43 17.85 -16.83
N ASN A 93 3.39 17.97 -15.92
CA ASN A 93 3.07 18.21 -14.52
C ASN A 93 2.39 19.58 -14.36
N PRO A 94 1.36 19.70 -13.51
CA PRO A 94 0.81 21.00 -13.14
C PRO A 94 1.91 21.85 -12.48
N GLN A 95 2.08 23.08 -12.96
CA GLN A 95 3.00 24.07 -12.39
C GLN A 95 2.46 24.70 -11.10
#